data_AF-A0AAJ5W9T7-F1
#
_entry.id   AF-A0AAJ5W9T7-F1
#
_cell.length_a   1.000
_cell.length_b   1.000
_cell.length_c   1.000
_cell.angle_alpha   90.00
_cell.angle_beta   90.00
_cell.angle_gamma   90.00
#
_symmetry.space_group_name_H-M   'P 1'
#
loop_
_entity.id
_entity.type
_entity.pdbx_description
1 polymer ?
#
loop_
_entity_poly.entity_id
_entity_poly.type
_entity_poly.pdbx_seq_one_letter_code
_entity_poly.pdbx_strand_id
1 'polypeptide(L)'
;MKNKQPNFLQNLFPKKVITESPDNYLANEKVSSGHSILKKLMMLSVILLFIAPPVFAQDTDLFPDDVTVKTQQAPPALPDYVQPPCPGDGYYWTPGYWAWADGYYWVPGVWVLPPSIGLLWTPGYWGFSLGFYGWHPGYWGPTVGYYGGINYGFGYFGTGFFGGRWEGGHFMYNTSVWRVGKNIHNTYVNKVNMGARNRASFNGTGGVNYRANGEEMRRMENRTPASEEQRNHEINMSNEKGQFHAPNTRPAVHSMSAPGGQRFDQGGHQMRMGGGGGGRGGRRG
;
A
#
# COMPACT_ATOMS: atom_id res chain seq x y z
N MET A 1 51.16 38.32 39.61
CA MET A 1 51.19 39.44 40.58
C MET A 1 50.32 40.55 40.02
N LYS A 2 49.05 40.64 40.46
CA LYS A 2 48.51 41.80 41.21
C LYS A 2 49.10 43.14 40.76
N ASN A 3 48.29 43.97 40.11
CA ASN A 3 48.26 45.39 40.45
C ASN A 3 46.83 45.95 40.29
N LYS A 4 46.41 46.61 41.37
CA LYS A 4 45.10 47.16 41.67
C LYS A 4 45.26 48.69 41.66
N GLN A 5 44.29 49.40 41.06
CA GLN A 5 43.63 50.61 41.59
C GLN A 5 44.40 51.95 41.55
N PRO A 6 43.79 53.15 41.78
CA PRO A 6 42.35 53.57 41.70
C PRO A 6 42.07 55.05 41.20
N ASN A 7 40.77 55.46 41.24
CA ASN A 7 40.18 56.79 41.58
C ASN A 7 40.17 57.92 40.51
N PHE A 8 39.18 58.84 40.38
CA PHE A 8 38.31 59.52 41.39
C PHE A 8 37.17 60.39 40.73
N LEU A 9 36.00 60.48 41.42
CA LEU A 9 34.93 61.54 41.54
C LEU A 9 34.30 62.26 40.31
N GLN A 10 32.97 62.37 40.13
CA GLN A 10 31.83 62.99 40.89
C GLN A 10 31.90 64.52 41.13
N ASN A 11 30.91 65.26 40.58
CA ASN A 11 30.23 66.47 41.11
C ASN A 11 29.10 66.90 40.12
N LEU A 12 27.80 66.93 40.46
CA LEU A 12 27.00 67.81 41.35
C LEU A 12 26.47 69.13 40.70
N PHE A 13 25.16 69.11 40.41
CA PHE A 13 24.07 70.11 40.19
C PHE A 13 24.26 71.60 40.61
N PRO A 14 23.48 72.61 40.08
CA PRO A 14 22.06 72.86 40.45
C PRO A 14 21.07 73.49 39.41
N LYS A 15 19.79 73.52 39.84
CA LYS A 15 18.49 73.97 39.25
C LYS A 15 18.32 75.49 39.01
N LYS A 16 17.37 75.84 38.11
CA LYS A 16 16.52 77.08 38.09
C LYS A 16 15.29 76.77 37.20
N VAL A 17 14.01 76.65 37.60
CA VAL A 17 13.00 77.47 38.32
C VAL A 17 12.36 78.60 37.47
N ILE A 18 11.14 78.28 36.97
CA ILE A 18 9.84 79.02 36.85
C ILE A 18 9.71 80.27 35.96
N THR A 19 8.71 80.23 35.04
CA THR A 19 7.64 81.25 34.90
C THR A 19 6.37 80.62 34.30
N GLU A 20 5.26 80.72 35.03
CA GLU A 20 3.88 80.43 34.60
C GLU A 20 3.28 81.62 33.80
N SER A 21 2.25 81.35 32.99
CA SER A 21 1.31 82.35 32.45
C SER A 21 -0.12 81.87 32.68
N PRO A 22 -1.03 82.68 33.25
CA PRO A 22 -2.41 82.27 33.57
C PRO A 22 -3.44 82.80 32.57
N ASP A 23 -4.69 82.33 32.77
CA ASP A 23 -5.99 82.79 32.27
C ASP A 23 -6.53 82.11 30.99
N ASN A 24 -7.80 81.73 30.86
CA ASN A 24 -8.92 81.42 31.76
C ASN A 24 -10.05 80.83 30.88
N TYR A 25 -10.85 79.92 31.47
CA TYR A 25 -12.24 79.55 31.16
C TYR A 25 -12.84 79.83 29.77
N LEU A 26 -13.38 78.80 29.11
CA LEU A 26 -14.82 78.67 28.78
C LEU A 26 -15.12 77.36 28.00
N ALA A 27 -16.28 76.79 28.33
CA ALA A 27 -17.10 75.85 27.55
C ALA A 27 -16.75 74.35 27.50
N ASN A 28 -17.54 73.61 28.29
CA ASN A 28 -17.99 72.24 28.00
C ASN A 28 -18.43 72.08 26.54
N GLU A 29 -17.95 71.04 25.85
CA GLU A 29 -18.84 70.21 25.00
C GLU A 29 -18.23 68.85 24.64
N LYS A 30 -19.00 67.80 24.95
CA LYS A 30 -19.10 66.50 24.29
C LYS A 30 -17.84 65.63 24.12
N VAL A 31 -17.76 64.66 25.02
CA VAL A 31 -17.32 63.30 24.72
C VAL A 31 -18.05 62.79 23.47
N SER A 32 -17.33 62.55 22.37
CA SER A 32 -17.83 61.77 21.24
C SER A 32 -16.69 60.93 20.63
N SER A 33 -16.60 59.70 21.15
CA SER A 33 -16.31 58.41 20.48
C SER A 33 -15.60 58.35 19.10
N GLY A 34 -14.62 59.20 18.80
CA GLY A 34 -13.89 59.14 17.51
C GLY A 34 -12.69 58.18 17.44
N HIS A 35 -12.18 57.67 18.57
CA HIS A 35 -10.87 56.98 18.60
C HIS A 35 -10.94 55.44 18.65
N SER A 36 -12.13 54.82 18.67
CA SER A 36 -12.27 53.35 18.73
C SER A 36 -12.55 52.69 17.38
N ILE A 37 -12.96 53.47 16.37
CA ILE A 37 -13.39 52.94 15.08
C ILE A 37 -12.18 52.67 14.17
N LEU A 38 -11.18 53.56 14.12
CA LEU A 38 -9.97 53.31 13.33
C LEU A 38 -9.12 52.13 13.85
N LYS A 39 -9.06 51.91 15.17
CA LYS A 39 -8.37 50.74 15.75
C LYS A 39 -9.14 49.43 15.49
N LYS A 40 -10.48 49.46 15.50
CA LYS A 40 -11.30 48.30 15.11
C LYS A 40 -11.21 47.99 13.62
N LEU A 41 -11.13 49.00 12.75
CA LEU A 41 -10.93 48.81 11.30
C LEU A 41 -9.52 48.31 10.95
N MET A 42 -8.47 48.72 11.68
CA MET A 42 -7.12 48.19 11.51
C MET A 42 -6.92 46.78 12.11
N MET A 43 -7.67 46.41 13.16
CA MET A 43 -7.67 45.01 13.64
C MET A 43 -8.50 44.07 12.77
N LEU A 44 -9.58 44.56 12.12
CA LEU A 44 -10.37 43.74 11.19
C LEU A 44 -9.60 43.43 9.90
N SER A 45 -8.73 44.32 9.43
CA SER A 45 -7.97 44.12 8.20
C SER A 45 -6.75 43.20 8.35
N VAL A 46 -6.23 43.01 9.56
CA VAL A 46 -5.17 42.02 9.84
C VAL A 46 -5.74 40.61 10.09
N ILE A 47 -7.00 40.49 10.53
CA ILE A 47 -7.67 39.20 10.75
C ILE A 47 -8.26 38.64 9.43
N LEU A 48 -8.56 39.49 8.44
CA LEU A 48 -8.96 39.04 7.09
C LEU A 48 -7.80 38.61 6.18
N LEU A 49 -6.53 38.79 6.59
CA LEU A 49 -5.37 38.25 5.86
C LEU A 49 -4.94 36.84 6.32
N PHE A 50 -5.64 36.25 7.29
CA PHE A 50 -5.34 34.91 7.84
C PHE A 50 -6.51 33.90 7.72
N ILE A 51 -7.42 34.13 6.77
CA ILE A 51 -8.38 33.10 6.33
C ILE A 51 -8.26 32.94 4.82
N ALA A 52 -7.03 32.74 4.34
CA ALA A 52 -6.90 31.83 3.22
C ALA A 52 -7.07 30.42 3.83
N PRO A 53 -8.12 29.65 3.50
CA PRO A 53 -8.00 28.21 3.71
C PRO A 53 -6.68 27.80 3.04
N PRO A 54 -5.87 26.90 3.61
CA PRO A 54 -4.80 26.31 2.83
C PRO A 54 -5.46 25.75 1.56
N VAL A 55 -5.26 26.43 0.43
CA VAL A 55 -5.50 25.87 -0.90
C VAL A 55 -4.36 24.88 -1.13
N PHE A 56 -4.37 23.84 -0.30
CA PHE A 56 -3.75 22.56 -0.55
C PHE A 56 -4.89 21.54 -0.70
N ALA A 57 -5.96 21.90 -1.41
CA ALA A 57 -6.56 20.93 -2.31
C ALA A 57 -5.68 20.95 -3.57
N GLN A 58 -4.45 20.46 -3.43
CA GLN A 58 -3.83 19.82 -4.57
C GLN A 58 -4.73 18.62 -4.83
N ASP A 59 -5.36 18.56 -6.00
CA ASP A 59 -5.82 17.29 -6.54
C ASP A 59 -4.58 16.42 -6.63
N THR A 60 -4.27 15.75 -5.53
CA THR A 60 -3.19 14.79 -5.49
C THR A 60 -3.79 13.53 -6.10
N ASP A 61 -3.78 13.47 -7.43
CA ASP A 61 -3.76 12.22 -8.17
C ASP A 61 -2.44 11.50 -7.81
N LEU A 62 -2.38 11.02 -6.56
CA LEU A 62 -1.20 10.34 -5.99
C LEU A 62 -0.96 9.00 -6.68
N PHE A 63 -1.99 8.49 -7.33
CA PHE A 63 -2.04 7.25 -8.07
C PHE A 63 -3.10 7.38 -9.17
N PRO A 64 -2.95 6.68 -10.31
CA PRO A 64 -4.04 6.57 -11.29
C PRO A 64 -5.31 5.99 -10.65
N ASP A 65 -6.47 6.23 -11.27
CA ASP A 65 -7.83 5.87 -10.79
C ASP A 65 -8.01 4.39 -10.37
N ASP A 66 -7.04 3.52 -10.67
CA ASP A 66 -7.09 2.10 -10.35
C ASP A 66 -6.52 1.72 -8.97
N VAL A 67 -5.99 2.66 -8.17
CA VAL A 67 -5.51 2.36 -6.80
C VAL A 67 -6.65 2.34 -5.78
N THR A 68 -6.82 1.18 -5.11
CA THR A 68 -7.95 0.97 -4.19
C THR A 68 -7.60 1.08 -2.70
N VAL A 69 -6.32 0.98 -2.34
CA VAL A 69 -5.83 1.07 -0.96
C VAL A 69 -4.54 1.87 -0.89
N LYS A 70 -4.38 2.70 0.16
CA LYS A 70 -3.16 3.49 0.42
C LYS A 70 -2.72 3.33 1.87
N THR A 71 -1.42 3.15 2.10
CA THR A 71 -0.82 3.07 3.43
C THR A 71 0.59 3.65 3.44
N GLN A 72 1.09 4.05 4.61
CA GLN A 72 2.49 4.47 4.79
C GLN A 72 3.39 3.31 5.24
N GLN A 73 2.80 2.19 5.66
CA GLN A 73 3.56 1.01 6.05
C GLN A 73 4.05 0.29 4.80
N ALA A 74 5.33 -0.09 4.76
CA ALA A 74 5.87 -0.89 3.65
C ALA A 74 5.33 -2.33 3.69
N PRO A 75 4.99 -2.93 2.54
CA PRO A 75 4.59 -4.34 2.48
C PRO A 75 5.76 -5.23 2.89
N PRO A 76 5.51 -6.33 3.64
CA PRO A 76 6.54 -7.30 3.95
C PRO A 76 7.12 -7.93 2.68
N ALA A 77 8.31 -8.51 2.77
CA ALA A 77 8.89 -9.28 1.68
C ALA A 77 7.95 -10.43 1.25
N LEU A 78 7.94 -10.78 -0.03
CA LEU A 78 7.16 -11.92 -0.52
C LEU A 78 7.61 -13.21 0.18
N PRO A 79 6.70 -14.05 0.70
CA PRO A 79 7.04 -15.39 1.15
C PRO A 79 7.52 -16.27 -0.02
N ASP A 80 8.54 -17.09 0.23
CA ASP A 80 8.84 -18.23 -0.65
C ASP A 80 7.92 -19.38 -0.29
N TYR A 81 7.26 -19.99 -1.26
CA TYR A 81 6.38 -21.13 -1.00
C TYR A 81 6.26 -22.07 -2.20
N VAL A 82 5.70 -23.25 -1.94
CA VAL A 82 5.48 -24.27 -2.94
C VAL A 82 4.07 -24.18 -3.53
N GLN A 83 3.97 -24.16 -4.86
CA GLN A 83 2.69 -24.33 -5.57
C GLN A 83 2.14 -25.75 -5.31
N PRO A 84 0.89 -25.90 -4.88
CA PRO A 84 0.24 -27.19 -4.71
C PRO A 84 -0.07 -27.82 -6.07
N PRO A 85 -0.30 -29.15 -6.14
CA PRO A 85 -0.71 -29.81 -7.37
C PRO A 85 -1.96 -29.16 -7.98
N CYS A 86 -1.97 -28.99 -9.29
CA CYS A 86 -3.14 -28.52 -10.03
C CYS A 86 -4.34 -29.46 -9.81
N PRO A 87 -5.54 -28.94 -9.44
CA PRO A 87 -6.72 -29.78 -9.16
C PRO A 87 -7.28 -30.50 -10.38
N GLY A 88 -7.13 -29.91 -11.57
CA GLY A 88 -7.74 -30.41 -12.79
C GLY A 88 -7.39 -29.56 -14.01
N ASP A 89 -7.77 -30.03 -15.19
CA ASP A 89 -7.55 -29.30 -16.44
C ASP A 89 -8.36 -28.00 -16.45
N GLY A 90 -7.82 -26.97 -17.09
CA GLY A 90 -8.43 -25.63 -17.15
C GLY A 90 -8.20 -24.74 -15.93
N TYR A 91 -7.71 -25.28 -14.80
CA TYR A 91 -7.30 -24.45 -13.66
C TYR A 91 -6.07 -23.62 -14.00
N TYR A 92 -6.06 -22.38 -13.52
CA TYR A 92 -5.02 -21.40 -13.75
C TYR A 92 -4.45 -20.92 -12.41
N TRP A 93 -3.13 -20.81 -12.30
CA TRP A 93 -2.49 -20.40 -11.06
C TRP A 93 -2.43 -18.88 -10.91
N THR A 94 -2.95 -18.40 -9.78
CA THR A 94 -2.81 -17.02 -9.34
C THR A 94 -1.82 -16.97 -8.16
N PRO A 95 -0.72 -16.19 -8.24
CA PRO A 95 0.24 -16.13 -7.16
C PRO A 95 -0.36 -15.40 -5.96
N GLY A 96 0.15 -15.70 -4.76
CA GLY A 96 -0.24 -15.02 -3.54
C GLY A 96 0.34 -13.62 -3.47
N TYR A 97 -0.30 -12.77 -2.66
CA TYR A 97 0.09 -11.37 -2.50
C TYR A 97 -0.26 -10.88 -1.10
N TRP A 98 0.39 -9.79 -0.68
CA TRP A 98 0.00 -9.05 0.51
C TRP A 98 -1.19 -8.17 0.18
N ALA A 99 -2.33 -8.40 0.83
CA ALA A 99 -3.46 -7.47 0.84
C ALA A 99 -3.43 -6.63 2.13
N TRP A 100 -4.35 -5.70 2.28
CA TRP A 100 -4.36 -4.74 3.38
C TRP A 100 -5.75 -4.60 4.02
N ALA A 101 -5.79 -4.70 5.35
CA ALA A 101 -6.94 -4.38 6.19
C ALA A 101 -6.44 -3.56 7.40
N ASP A 102 -6.45 -4.11 8.61
CA ASP A 102 -5.82 -3.51 9.81
C ASP A 102 -4.28 -3.66 9.82
N GLY A 103 -3.70 -3.89 8.64
CA GLY A 103 -2.32 -4.28 8.41
C GLY A 103 -2.21 -5.25 7.22
N TYR A 104 -0.98 -5.57 6.85
CA TYR A 104 -0.73 -6.53 5.77
C TYR A 104 -1.15 -7.94 6.17
N TYR A 105 -1.94 -8.60 5.34
CA TYR A 105 -2.25 -10.02 5.45
C TYR A 105 -2.01 -10.74 4.12
N TRP A 106 -1.59 -11.99 4.20
CA TRP A 106 -1.29 -12.79 3.03
C TRP A 106 -2.57 -13.38 2.45
N VAL A 107 -2.77 -13.16 1.15
CA VAL A 107 -3.73 -13.92 0.35
C VAL A 107 -2.97 -15.09 -0.27
N PRO A 108 -3.25 -16.35 0.10
CA PRO A 108 -2.56 -17.52 -0.42
C PRO A 108 -2.67 -17.63 -1.94
N GLY A 109 -1.58 -18.05 -2.59
CA GLY A 109 -1.63 -18.40 -4.01
C GLY A 109 -2.60 -19.55 -4.24
N VAL A 110 -3.39 -19.48 -5.30
CA VAL A 110 -4.54 -20.37 -5.48
C VAL A 110 -4.79 -20.70 -6.95
N TRP A 111 -5.18 -21.94 -7.21
CA TRP A 111 -5.69 -22.35 -8.52
C TRP A 111 -7.14 -21.91 -8.66
N VAL A 112 -7.49 -21.26 -9.77
CA VAL A 112 -8.85 -20.81 -10.07
C VAL A 112 -9.21 -21.15 -11.50
N LEU A 113 -10.50 -21.21 -11.83
CA LEU A 113 -10.92 -21.24 -13.22
C LEU A 113 -10.91 -19.82 -13.79
N PRO A 114 -10.33 -19.60 -14.99
CA PRO A 114 -10.40 -18.31 -15.64
C PRO A 114 -11.86 -17.97 -15.99
N PRO A 115 -12.30 -16.69 -15.94
CA PRO A 115 -13.68 -16.32 -16.25
C PRO A 115 -14.11 -16.67 -17.68
N SER A 116 -13.16 -16.79 -18.60
CA SER A 116 -13.38 -17.20 -19.98
C SER A 116 -12.09 -17.77 -20.58
N ILE A 117 -12.24 -18.63 -21.58
CA ILE A 117 -11.12 -19.14 -22.38
C ILE A 117 -10.38 -17.96 -23.02
N GLY A 118 -9.05 -18.03 -23.06
CA GLY A 118 -8.20 -17.00 -23.65
C GLY A 118 -7.77 -15.92 -22.66
N LEU A 119 -8.34 -15.87 -21.45
CA LEU A 119 -7.92 -14.92 -20.43
C LEU A 119 -6.72 -15.42 -19.62
N LEU A 120 -5.80 -14.51 -19.33
CA LEU A 120 -4.62 -14.67 -18.49
C LEU A 120 -4.71 -13.70 -17.32
N TRP A 121 -4.17 -14.09 -16.18
CA TRP A 121 -4.15 -13.27 -14.97
C TRP A 121 -2.93 -12.35 -14.96
N THR A 122 -3.15 -11.07 -14.71
CA THR A 122 -2.11 -10.11 -14.33
C THR A 122 -2.19 -9.91 -12.81
N PRO A 123 -1.13 -10.24 -12.04
CA PRO A 123 -1.11 -10.00 -10.61
C PRO A 123 -1.31 -8.53 -10.26
N GLY A 124 -2.01 -8.25 -9.16
CA GLY A 124 -2.02 -6.93 -8.55
C GLY A 124 -0.67 -6.65 -7.89
N TYR A 125 -0.35 -5.37 -7.67
CA TYR A 125 0.93 -4.97 -7.11
C TYR A 125 0.83 -3.73 -6.23
N TRP A 126 1.76 -3.62 -5.27
CA TRP A 126 1.96 -2.38 -4.51
C TRP A 126 2.92 -1.45 -5.26
N GLY A 127 2.56 -0.19 -5.43
CA GLY A 127 3.41 0.87 -5.95
C GLY A 127 3.75 1.88 -4.87
N PHE A 128 5.03 2.22 -4.71
CA PHE A 128 5.51 3.25 -3.79
C PHE A 128 5.65 4.59 -4.53
N SER A 129 4.90 5.59 -4.08
CA SER A 129 4.94 6.96 -4.60
C SER A 129 4.69 7.95 -3.47
N LEU A 130 5.49 9.02 -3.43
CA LEU A 130 5.29 10.16 -2.51
C LEU A 130 5.08 9.78 -1.03
N GLY A 131 5.78 8.74 -0.56
CA GLY A 131 5.69 8.29 0.84
C GLY A 131 4.55 7.32 1.15
N PHE A 132 3.77 6.92 0.14
CA PHE A 132 2.67 5.97 0.28
C PHE A 132 2.86 4.74 -0.61
N TYR A 133 2.33 3.62 -0.15
CA TYR A 133 2.16 2.38 -0.90
C TYR A 133 0.71 2.29 -1.36
N GLY A 134 0.48 2.29 -2.67
CA GLY A 134 -0.82 2.14 -3.31
C GLY A 134 -1.01 0.74 -3.89
N TRP A 135 -2.15 0.10 -3.64
CA TRP A 135 -2.48 -1.18 -4.24
C TRP A 135 -3.16 -1.01 -5.60
N HIS A 136 -2.56 -1.57 -6.64
CA HIS A 136 -3.16 -1.73 -7.96
C HIS A 136 -3.75 -3.14 -8.07
N PRO A 137 -5.08 -3.32 -8.18
CA PRO A 137 -5.71 -4.63 -8.25
C PRO A 137 -5.28 -5.43 -9.49
N GLY A 138 -5.22 -6.76 -9.30
CA GLY A 138 -5.02 -7.68 -10.41
C GLY A 138 -6.25 -7.80 -11.30
N TYR A 139 -6.04 -8.31 -12.51
CA TYR A 139 -7.10 -8.40 -13.52
C TYR A 139 -6.85 -9.52 -14.52
N TRP A 140 -7.91 -9.98 -15.15
CA TRP A 140 -7.89 -10.86 -16.30
C TRP A 140 -7.84 -10.06 -17.60
N GLY A 141 -7.11 -10.56 -18.58
CA GLY A 141 -7.06 -9.98 -19.92
C GLY A 141 -6.54 -10.97 -20.95
N PRO A 142 -6.59 -10.67 -22.26
CA PRO A 142 -6.08 -11.55 -23.31
C PRO A 142 -4.55 -11.73 -23.25
N THR A 143 -3.86 -10.86 -22.51
CA THR A 143 -2.41 -10.88 -22.30
C THR A 143 -2.10 -10.49 -20.86
N VAL A 144 -0.99 -11.00 -20.32
CA VAL A 144 -0.44 -10.50 -19.05
C VAL A 144 0.21 -9.13 -19.29
N GLY A 145 -0.28 -8.12 -18.57
CA GLY A 145 0.21 -6.75 -18.63
C GLY A 145 1.24 -6.45 -17.55
N TYR A 146 1.36 -5.17 -17.18
CA TYR A 146 2.27 -4.71 -16.13
C TYR A 146 1.76 -5.07 -14.73
N TYR A 147 2.62 -5.68 -13.92
CA TYR A 147 2.36 -6.03 -12.52
C TYR A 147 3.49 -5.52 -11.59
N GLY A 148 4.00 -4.32 -11.86
CA GLY A 148 4.98 -3.66 -10.99
C GLY A 148 6.43 -4.17 -11.13
N GLY A 149 6.74 -5.02 -12.12
CA GLY A 149 8.09 -5.59 -12.22
C GLY A 149 8.39 -6.67 -11.17
N ILE A 150 7.42 -7.02 -10.32
CA ILE A 150 7.61 -7.87 -9.15
C ILE A 150 7.76 -9.33 -9.56
N ASN A 151 8.78 -10.01 -9.03
CA ASN A 151 8.93 -11.44 -9.23
C ASN A 151 8.06 -12.20 -8.22
N TYR A 152 6.83 -12.53 -8.63
CA TYR A 152 5.92 -13.38 -7.84
C TYR A 152 6.27 -14.87 -7.92
N GLY A 153 7.25 -15.25 -8.74
CA GLY A 153 7.53 -16.65 -9.09
C GLY A 153 6.44 -17.22 -10.00
N PHE A 154 6.43 -18.55 -10.16
CA PHE A 154 5.38 -19.27 -10.89
C PHE A 154 5.07 -18.71 -12.30
N GLY A 155 6.08 -18.25 -13.02
CA GLY A 155 5.93 -17.70 -14.37
C GLY A 155 5.68 -16.20 -14.43
N TYR A 156 5.62 -15.52 -13.29
CA TYR A 156 5.54 -14.06 -13.16
C TYR A 156 6.88 -13.54 -12.62
N PHE A 157 7.90 -13.50 -13.48
CA PHE A 157 9.28 -13.20 -13.07
C PHE A 157 9.63 -11.71 -13.14
N GLY A 158 8.62 -10.84 -13.20
CA GLY A 158 8.73 -9.39 -13.23
C GLY A 158 8.19 -8.78 -14.52
N THR A 159 8.40 -9.46 -15.65
CA THR A 159 7.83 -9.07 -16.94
C THR A 159 7.26 -10.28 -17.67
N GLY A 160 6.23 -10.04 -18.48
CA GLY A 160 5.57 -11.09 -19.25
C GLY A 160 5.00 -12.23 -18.40
N PHE A 161 4.80 -13.38 -19.04
CA PHE A 161 4.25 -14.57 -18.40
C PHE A 161 4.80 -15.86 -19.03
N PHE A 162 5.14 -16.82 -18.19
CA PHE A 162 5.84 -18.04 -18.59
C PHE A 162 5.22 -19.34 -18.04
N GLY A 163 4.09 -19.25 -17.33
CA GLY A 163 3.41 -20.40 -16.73
C GLY A 163 2.67 -21.29 -17.74
N GLY A 164 2.30 -20.74 -18.89
CA GLY A 164 1.55 -21.46 -19.91
C GLY A 164 1.08 -20.55 -21.04
N ARG A 165 0.20 -21.06 -21.89
CA ARG A 165 -0.43 -20.30 -22.99
C ARG A 165 -1.76 -20.96 -23.39
N TRP A 166 -2.68 -20.19 -23.97
CA TRP A 166 -3.86 -20.76 -24.62
C TRP A 166 -3.50 -21.28 -26.01
N GLU A 167 -3.99 -22.48 -26.34
CA GLU A 167 -3.80 -23.11 -27.65
C GLU A 167 -5.00 -24.01 -27.96
N GLY A 168 -5.68 -23.80 -29.10
CA GLY A 168 -6.82 -24.63 -29.50
C GLY A 168 -7.99 -24.66 -28.50
N GLY A 169 -8.16 -23.63 -27.68
CA GLY A 169 -9.20 -23.58 -26.63
C GLY A 169 -8.81 -24.23 -25.30
N HIS A 170 -7.61 -24.83 -25.21
CA HIS A 170 -7.08 -25.43 -24.00
C HIS A 170 -5.94 -24.58 -23.43
N PHE A 171 -5.79 -24.58 -22.10
CA PHE A 171 -4.63 -23.97 -21.48
C PHE A 171 -3.47 -24.98 -21.47
N MET A 172 -2.42 -24.65 -22.20
CA MET A 172 -1.19 -25.42 -22.24
C MET A 172 -0.29 -25.02 -21.07
N TYR A 173 0.07 -25.99 -20.24
CA TYR A 173 0.86 -25.81 -19.04
C TYR A 173 2.36 -25.98 -19.30
N ASN A 174 3.18 -24.98 -18.94
CA ASN A 174 4.63 -25.12 -18.96
C ASN A 174 5.09 -25.86 -17.69
N THR A 175 5.40 -27.15 -17.81
CA THR A 175 5.77 -28.00 -16.67
C THR A 175 7.17 -27.70 -16.11
N SER A 176 7.96 -26.86 -16.80
CA SER A 176 9.20 -26.32 -16.22
C SER A 176 8.96 -25.20 -15.20
N VAL A 177 7.73 -24.66 -15.14
CA VAL A 177 7.34 -23.51 -14.31
C VAL A 177 6.22 -23.87 -13.33
N TRP A 178 5.18 -24.57 -13.79
CA TRP A 178 4.04 -24.97 -12.95
C TRP A 178 4.06 -26.46 -12.61
N ARG A 179 3.71 -26.76 -11.36
CA ARG A 179 3.53 -28.11 -10.82
C ARG A 179 2.14 -28.62 -11.13
N VAL A 180 1.95 -29.07 -12.36
CA VAL A 180 0.73 -29.77 -12.76
C VAL A 180 0.87 -31.28 -12.52
N GLY A 181 -0.21 -31.92 -12.06
CA GLY A 181 -0.21 -33.36 -11.78
C GLY A 181 -0.09 -34.20 -13.06
N LYS A 182 0.23 -35.49 -12.92
CA LYS A 182 0.38 -36.44 -14.03
C LYS A 182 -0.88 -36.64 -14.88
N ASN A 183 -2.04 -36.27 -14.34
CA ASN A 183 -3.35 -36.40 -14.99
C ASN A 183 -3.67 -35.21 -15.92
N ILE A 184 -2.78 -34.21 -16.00
CA ILE A 184 -2.91 -33.08 -16.92
C ILE A 184 -2.06 -33.38 -18.15
N HIS A 185 -2.70 -33.44 -19.32
CA HIS A 185 -2.05 -33.82 -20.57
C HIS A 185 -1.73 -32.64 -21.48
N ASN A 186 -2.41 -31.50 -21.29
CA ASN A 186 -2.20 -30.26 -22.03
C ASN A 186 -0.91 -29.57 -21.57
N THR A 187 0.24 -30.23 -21.74
CA THR A 187 1.51 -29.82 -21.15
C THR A 187 2.60 -29.68 -22.19
N TYR A 188 3.58 -28.84 -21.90
CA TYR A 188 4.81 -28.72 -22.67
C TYR A 188 5.97 -28.31 -21.75
N VAL A 189 7.19 -28.41 -22.26
CA VAL A 189 8.39 -27.97 -21.54
C VAL A 189 9.04 -26.84 -22.34
N ASN A 190 9.12 -25.66 -21.74
CA ASN A 190 9.95 -24.56 -22.24
C ASN A 190 10.74 -23.96 -21.08
N LYS A 191 12.05 -24.24 -21.01
CA LYS A 191 12.90 -23.78 -19.91
C LYS A 191 13.03 -22.26 -19.95
N VAL A 192 12.83 -21.63 -18.81
CA VAL A 192 12.89 -20.17 -18.67
C VAL A 192 13.93 -19.76 -17.65
N ASN A 193 14.64 -18.68 -17.94
CA ASN A 193 15.50 -18.04 -16.96
C ASN A 193 14.62 -17.26 -15.98
N MET A 194 14.55 -17.72 -14.74
CA MET A 194 13.67 -17.16 -13.70
C MET A 194 14.21 -15.84 -13.11
N GLY A 195 15.37 -15.38 -13.59
CA GLY A 195 16.07 -14.21 -13.05
C GLY A 195 16.64 -14.45 -11.65
N ALA A 196 17.29 -13.43 -11.10
CA ALA A 196 17.70 -13.47 -9.70
C ALA A 196 16.46 -13.46 -8.81
N ARG A 197 16.40 -14.39 -7.85
CA ARG A 197 15.35 -14.38 -6.83
C ARG A 197 15.51 -13.16 -5.95
N ASN A 198 14.53 -12.27 -6.00
CA ASN A 198 14.34 -11.21 -5.01
C ASN A 198 12.98 -11.41 -4.35
N ARG A 199 12.83 -10.96 -3.11
CA ARG A 199 11.58 -11.07 -2.34
C ARG A 199 10.89 -9.71 -2.22
N ALA A 200 11.16 -8.79 -3.15
CA ALA A 200 10.51 -7.48 -3.17
C ALA A 200 9.02 -7.66 -3.44
N SER A 201 8.18 -6.92 -2.74
CA SER A 201 6.71 -7.02 -2.81
C SER A 201 6.03 -5.75 -3.30
N PHE A 202 6.83 -4.75 -3.72
CA PHE A 202 6.37 -3.49 -4.25
C PHE A 202 7.32 -2.92 -5.30
N ASN A 203 6.77 -2.06 -6.15
CA ASN A 203 7.49 -1.25 -7.12
C ASN A 203 7.81 0.13 -6.54
N GLY A 204 8.96 0.71 -6.90
CA GLY A 204 9.38 2.06 -6.49
C GLY A 204 10.61 2.06 -5.59
N THR A 205 10.95 3.23 -5.03
CA THR A 205 12.15 3.42 -4.21
C THR A 205 12.18 2.45 -3.02
N GLY A 206 13.25 1.67 -2.89
CA GLY A 206 13.41 0.64 -1.85
C GLY A 206 12.81 -0.73 -2.20
N GLY A 207 12.12 -0.85 -3.33
CA GLY A 207 11.56 -2.08 -3.87
C GLY A 207 12.12 -2.40 -5.26
N VAL A 208 11.25 -2.90 -6.14
CA VAL A 208 11.61 -3.10 -7.56
C VAL A 208 11.63 -1.76 -8.28
N ASN A 209 12.75 -1.43 -8.93
CA ASN A 209 12.84 -0.25 -9.79
C ASN A 209 12.65 -0.66 -11.25
N TYR A 210 11.39 -0.84 -11.66
CA TYR A 210 11.00 -1.14 -13.04
C TYR A 210 9.83 -0.25 -13.42
N ARG A 211 9.74 0.14 -14.70
CA ARG A 211 8.63 0.94 -15.21
C ARG A 211 8.04 0.23 -16.41
N ALA A 212 6.72 0.26 -16.51
CA ALA A 212 6.00 -0.31 -17.64
C ALA A 212 6.49 0.33 -18.95
N ASN A 213 6.75 -0.50 -19.95
CA ASN A 213 6.95 -0.02 -21.31
C ASN A 213 5.59 0.15 -22.04
N GLY A 214 5.60 0.77 -23.22
CA GLY A 214 4.37 1.05 -23.97
C GLY A 214 3.58 -0.21 -24.35
N GLU A 215 4.23 -1.35 -24.55
CA GLU A 215 3.55 -2.60 -24.84
C GLU A 215 2.81 -3.13 -23.59
N GLU A 216 3.47 -3.11 -22.43
CA GLU A 216 2.85 -3.51 -21.16
C GLU A 216 1.67 -2.61 -20.78
N MET A 217 1.77 -1.31 -21.06
CA MET A 217 0.67 -0.35 -20.89
C MET A 217 -0.51 -0.63 -21.83
N ARG A 218 -0.25 -1.09 -23.07
CA ARG A 218 -1.32 -1.50 -23.99
C ARG A 218 -1.96 -2.82 -23.58
N ARG A 219 -1.19 -3.77 -23.04
CA ARG A 219 -1.71 -5.06 -22.50
C ARG A 219 -2.55 -4.87 -21.23
N MET A 220 -2.48 -3.69 -20.65
CA MET A 220 -3.30 -3.20 -19.56
C MET A 220 -4.66 -2.67 -20.06
N GLU A 221 -4.97 -2.67 -21.35
CA GLU A 221 -6.31 -2.33 -21.85
C GLU A 221 -7.24 -3.56 -21.80
N ASN A 222 -8.56 -3.36 -21.85
CA ASN A 222 -9.58 -4.44 -21.89
C ASN A 222 -9.50 -5.42 -20.70
N ARG A 223 -9.43 -4.88 -19.48
CA ARG A 223 -9.35 -5.64 -18.24
C ARG A 223 -10.72 -6.16 -17.80
N THR A 224 -10.75 -7.39 -17.31
CA THR A 224 -11.85 -7.92 -16.49
C THR A 224 -11.34 -8.04 -15.05
N PRO A 225 -12.07 -7.53 -14.04
CA PRO A 225 -11.62 -7.61 -12.65
C PRO A 225 -11.54 -9.07 -12.15
N ALA A 226 -10.96 -9.26 -10.96
CA ALA A 226 -10.97 -10.55 -10.28
C ALA A 226 -12.39 -11.14 -10.18
N SER A 227 -12.51 -12.46 -10.36
CA SER A 227 -13.79 -13.15 -10.23
C SER A 227 -14.35 -13.04 -8.81
N GLU A 228 -15.64 -13.33 -8.65
CA GLU A 228 -16.25 -13.37 -7.32
C GLU A 228 -15.56 -14.39 -6.39
N GLU A 229 -15.19 -15.57 -6.89
CA GLU A 229 -14.45 -16.57 -6.11
C GLU A 229 -13.09 -16.05 -5.64
N GLN A 230 -12.37 -15.30 -6.48
CA GLN A 230 -11.09 -14.68 -6.09
C GLN A 230 -11.28 -13.59 -5.03
N ARG A 231 -12.33 -12.76 -5.16
CA ARG A 231 -12.65 -11.73 -4.15
C ARG A 231 -13.06 -12.36 -2.82
N ASN A 232 -13.88 -13.41 -2.86
CA ASN A 232 -14.27 -14.16 -1.66
C ASN A 232 -13.06 -14.85 -1.01
N HIS A 233 -12.11 -15.37 -1.80
CA HIS A 233 -10.85 -15.90 -1.29
C HIS A 233 -10.05 -14.83 -0.52
N GLU A 234 -9.89 -13.63 -1.08
CA GLU A 234 -9.23 -12.51 -0.39
C GLU A 234 -9.95 -12.12 0.92
N ILE A 235 -11.28 -11.95 0.87
CA ILE A 235 -12.10 -11.59 2.04
C ILE A 235 -12.02 -12.66 3.13
N ASN A 236 -12.02 -13.94 2.76
CA ASN A 236 -11.88 -15.01 3.74
C ASN A 236 -10.53 -14.95 4.46
N MET A 237 -9.45 -14.57 3.75
CA MET A 237 -8.12 -14.47 4.34
C MET A 237 -7.94 -13.24 5.23
N SER A 238 -8.66 -12.16 4.97
CA SER A 238 -8.65 -10.97 5.85
C SER A 238 -9.25 -11.26 7.23
N ASN A 239 -10.06 -12.31 7.35
CA ASN A 239 -10.65 -12.76 8.62
C ASN A 239 -9.75 -13.74 9.39
N GLU A 240 -8.63 -14.17 8.80
CA GLU A 240 -7.73 -15.14 9.40
C GLU A 240 -6.53 -14.48 10.07
N LYS A 241 -6.55 -14.42 11.40
CA LYS A 241 -5.44 -13.84 12.21
C LYS A 241 -4.06 -14.44 11.89
N GLY A 242 -4.01 -15.69 11.45
CA GLY A 242 -2.77 -16.35 11.04
C GLY A 242 -2.18 -15.85 9.72
N GLN A 243 -2.93 -15.10 8.91
CA GLN A 243 -2.43 -14.55 7.64
C GLN A 243 -1.81 -13.17 7.79
N PHE A 244 -2.15 -12.44 8.86
CA PHE A 244 -1.57 -11.12 9.10
C PHE A 244 -0.08 -11.21 9.36
N HIS A 245 0.68 -10.30 8.77
CA HIS A 245 2.11 -10.19 9.03
C HIS A 245 2.37 -9.80 10.47
N ALA A 246 1.69 -8.79 11.03
CA ALA A 246 1.77 -8.48 12.44
C ALA A 246 0.55 -9.07 13.19
N PRO A 247 0.72 -9.72 14.35
CA PRO A 247 1.95 -9.86 15.16
C PRO A 247 2.83 -11.05 14.75
N ASN A 248 2.54 -11.72 13.64
CA ASN A 248 3.31 -12.88 13.17
C ASN A 248 4.65 -12.44 12.53
N THR A 249 5.32 -13.38 11.88
CA THR A 249 6.48 -13.09 11.00
C THR A 249 6.34 -13.72 9.61
N ARG A 250 5.32 -14.56 9.45
CA ARG A 250 4.99 -15.32 8.24
C ARG A 250 3.51 -15.74 8.30
N PRO A 251 2.86 -15.89 7.15
CA PRO A 251 1.48 -16.35 7.11
C PRO A 251 1.38 -17.84 7.46
N ALA A 252 0.23 -18.26 7.99
CA ALA A 252 -0.02 -19.65 8.33
C ALA A 252 -0.24 -20.53 7.09
N VAL A 253 -1.00 -20.02 6.10
CA VAL A 253 -1.29 -20.72 4.85
C VAL A 253 -0.60 -19.96 3.74
N HIS A 254 0.17 -20.64 2.90
CA HIS A 254 0.90 -19.98 1.80
C HIS A 254 0.21 -20.17 0.46
N SER A 255 -0.47 -21.30 0.29
CA SER A 255 -1.21 -21.63 -0.92
C SER A 255 -2.41 -22.52 -0.66
N MET A 256 -3.33 -22.56 -1.62
CA MET A 256 -4.53 -23.39 -1.59
C MET A 256 -4.76 -24.12 -2.92
N SER A 257 -5.39 -25.30 -2.85
CA SER A 257 -5.74 -26.07 -4.06
C SER A 257 -6.82 -25.39 -4.89
N ALA A 258 -7.73 -24.64 -4.26
CA ALA A 258 -8.78 -23.85 -4.88
C ALA A 258 -9.29 -22.85 -3.82
N PRO A 259 -10.08 -21.81 -4.16
CA PRO A 259 -10.79 -21.01 -3.18
C PRO A 259 -11.58 -21.91 -2.22
N GLY A 260 -11.34 -21.78 -0.91
CA GLY A 260 -11.96 -22.65 0.11
C GLY A 260 -11.50 -24.12 0.11
N GLY A 261 -10.56 -24.49 -0.75
CA GLY A 261 -10.02 -25.84 -0.89
C GLY A 261 -8.99 -26.24 0.17
N GLN A 262 -8.17 -27.24 -0.17
CA GLN A 262 -7.08 -27.72 0.70
C GLN A 262 -6.05 -26.61 0.91
N ARG A 263 -5.53 -26.51 2.13
CA ARG A 263 -4.55 -25.50 2.56
C ARG A 263 -3.17 -26.13 2.60
N PHE A 264 -2.14 -25.34 2.27
CA PHE A 264 -0.77 -25.79 2.25
C PHE A 264 0.14 -24.80 2.99
N ASP A 265 1.09 -25.36 3.74
CA ASP A 265 2.13 -24.59 4.39
C ASP A 265 3.18 -24.09 3.39
N GLN A 266 4.22 -23.42 3.90
CA GLN A 266 5.30 -22.89 3.09
C GLN A 266 6.00 -23.96 2.22
N GLY A 267 6.18 -25.17 2.78
CA GLY A 267 6.85 -26.29 2.12
C GLY A 267 5.96 -27.04 1.14
N GLY A 268 4.68 -26.68 1.04
CA GLY A 268 3.71 -27.37 0.20
C GLY A 268 3.16 -28.64 0.86
N HIS A 269 3.28 -28.79 2.17
CA HIS A 269 2.63 -29.87 2.89
C HIS A 269 1.16 -29.52 3.12
N GLN A 270 0.27 -30.46 2.81
CA GLN A 270 -1.15 -30.29 3.05
C GLN A 270 -1.41 -30.13 4.55
N MET A 271 -2.05 -29.03 4.91
CA MET A 271 -2.50 -28.77 6.27
C MET A 271 -3.80 -29.53 6.51
N ARG A 272 -3.92 -30.18 7.66
CA ARG A 272 -5.21 -30.74 8.10
C ARG A 272 -6.21 -29.59 8.26
N MET A 273 -7.38 -29.71 7.66
CA MET A 273 -8.52 -28.87 8.00
C MET A 273 -8.70 -28.96 9.51
N GLY A 274 -8.60 -27.84 10.23
CA GLY A 274 -8.78 -27.82 11.66
C GLY A 274 -10.20 -28.28 11.99
N GLY A 275 -10.35 -29.53 12.42
CA GLY A 275 -11.57 -29.97 13.09
C GLY A 275 -11.70 -29.17 14.37
N GLY A 276 -12.84 -28.50 14.54
CA GLY A 276 -13.19 -27.83 15.78
C GLY A 276 -13.01 -28.79 16.95
N GLY A 277 -11.93 -28.62 17.71
CA GLY A 277 -11.63 -29.39 18.91
C GLY A 277 -12.52 -28.91 20.04
N GLY A 278 -13.79 -29.33 20.03
CA GLY A 278 -14.62 -29.33 21.22
C GLY A 278 -13.94 -30.20 22.29
N GLY A 279 -13.33 -29.55 23.28
CA GLY A 279 -12.72 -30.21 24.42
C GLY A 279 -13.77 -31.01 25.19
N ARG A 280 -13.88 -32.30 24.92
CA ARG A 280 -14.45 -33.24 25.89
C ARG A 280 -13.36 -33.55 26.90
N GLY A 281 -13.44 -32.87 28.05
CA GLY A 281 -12.72 -33.21 29.26
C GLY A 281 -13.01 -34.66 29.63
N GLY A 282 -12.01 -35.52 29.42
CA GLY A 282 -11.99 -36.88 29.92
C GLY A 282 -11.81 -36.86 31.44
N ARG A 283 -12.92 -37.06 32.13
CA ARG A 283 -13.04 -37.41 33.55
C ARG A 283 -12.03 -38.52 33.90
N ARG A 284 -11.15 -38.26 34.87
CA ARG A 284 -10.33 -39.28 35.54
C ARG A 284 -10.62 -39.23 37.03
N GLY A 285 -10.85 -40.44 37.58
CA GLY A 285 -10.61 -40.82 38.98
C GLY A 285 -11.48 -40.14 40.01
#